data_AF-A0A2M8Q8X7-F1
#
_entry.id   AF-A0A2M8Q8X7-F1
#
_cell.length_a   1.000
_cell.length_b   1.000
_cell.length_c   1.000
_cell.angle_alpha   90.00
_cell.angle_beta   90.00
_cell.angle_gamma   90.00
#
_symmetry.space_group_name_H-M   'P 1'
#
loop_
_entity.id
_entity.type
_entity.pdbx_description
1 polymer ?
#
loop_
_entity_poly.entity_id
_entity_poly.type
_entity_poly.pdbx_seq_one_letter_code
_entity_poly.pdbx_strand_id
1 'polypeptide(L)'
;IYHRQMRVEEATERCIQALERVHMPDAAGVLNRYPHQLSGGQQQRVVIAMALLNDPALLIIDEATTALDVTVEAAVLDLIAELRQTLDTAILFISHNLGVIARICDRVLVMYAGEVVEQATVRELFHNPRHPYTQGLIRCVPRLGIDKKSSVLYPIPGRVPRPDERPEGCLFSTRCQYVEERCRTDPPALRALSNGAFVRCHFAEQIDPAAWKPPADIELTPADKPATGAETLLSAHHLKKYYRVPGTSLASMIGLGEKRHVKAVDDVSFSVRK
;
A
#
# COMPACT_ATOMS: atom_id res chain seq x y z
N ILE A 1 23.49 -15.59 -10.07
CA ILE A 1 22.65 -16.04 -11.20
C ILE A 1 22.66 -17.57 -11.19
N TYR A 2 21.51 -18.22 -10.99
CA TYR A 2 21.38 -19.67 -10.95
C TYR A 2 21.03 -20.20 -12.33
N HIS A 3 21.82 -21.15 -12.86
CA HIS A 3 21.65 -21.68 -14.22
C HIS A 3 21.26 -23.16 -14.18
N ARG A 4 20.08 -23.50 -14.71
CA ARG A 4 19.52 -24.86 -14.66
C ARG A 4 20.01 -25.79 -15.80
N GLN A 5 20.93 -25.33 -16.65
CA GLN A 5 21.50 -26.11 -17.78
C GLN A 5 20.42 -26.64 -18.76
N MET A 6 19.37 -25.86 -18.97
CA MET A 6 18.28 -26.18 -19.90
C MET A 6 18.69 -25.92 -21.35
N ARG A 7 18.08 -26.65 -22.29
CA ARG A 7 18.19 -26.31 -23.72
C ARG A 7 17.43 -25.01 -24.01
N VAL A 8 17.78 -24.32 -25.09
CA VAL A 8 17.19 -23.04 -25.44
C VAL A 8 15.67 -23.16 -25.63
N GLU A 9 15.20 -24.21 -26.31
CA GLU A 9 13.78 -24.42 -26.55
C GLU A 9 12.99 -24.58 -25.24
N GLU A 10 13.55 -25.36 -24.30
CA GLU A 10 12.96 -25.58 -22.98
C GLU A 10 12.95 -24.29 -22.13
N ALA A 11 14.03 -23.51 -22.20
CA ALA A 11 14.12 -22.22 -21.52
C ALA A 11 13.09 -21.22 -22.08
N THR A 12 12.93 -21.17 -23.40
CA THR A 12 11.91 -20.32 -24.06
C THR A 12 10.50 -20.71 -23.64
N GLU A 13 10.17 -22.00 -23.62
CA GLU A 13 8.85 -22.47 -23.18
C GLU A 13 8.59 -22.12 -21.70
N ARG A 14 9.59 -22.29 -20.84
CA ARG A 14 9.49 -21.89 -19.43
C ARG A 14 9.30 -20.37 -19.24
N CYS A 15 9.93 -19.56 -20.08
CA CYS A 15 9.72 -18.11 -20.11
C CYS A 15 8.28 -17.75 -20.51
N ILE A 16 7.73 -18.41 -21.51
CA ILE A 16 6.33 -18.21 -21.94
C ILE A 16 5.38 -18.58 -20.80
N GLN A 17 5.55 -19.76 -20.18
CA GLN A 17 4.74 -20.20 -19.04
C GLN A 17 4.82 -19.22 -17.85
N ALA A 18 6.00 -18.66 -17.56
CA ALA A 18 6.15 -17.66 -16.51
C ALA A 18 5.40 -16.36 -16.82
N LEU A 19 5.40 -15.93 -18.09
CA LEU A 19 4.62 -14.77 -18.54
C LEU A 19 3.11 -15.04 -18.51
N GLU A 20 2.67 -16.27 -18.82
CA GLU A 20 1.27 -16.67 -18.70
C GLU A 20 0.79 -16.67 -17.23
N ARG A 21 1.62 -17.15 -16.29
CA ARG A 21 1.31 -17.11 -14.84
C ARG A 21 1.05 -15.72 -14.31
N VAL A 22 1.66 -14.69 -14.91
CA VAL A 22 1.43 -13.29 -14.55
C VAL A 22 0.36 -12.63 -15.42
N HIS A 23 -0.49 -13.42 -16.09
CA HIS A 23 -1.55 -12.98 -17.00
C HIS A 23 -1.05 -11.99 -18.06
N MET A 24 0.14 -12.21 -18.62
CA MET A 24 0.69 -11.38 -19.68
C MET A 24 -0.12 -11.54 -20.97
N PRO A 25 -0.68 -10.46 -21.56
CA PRO A 25 -1.25 -10.52 -22.89
C PRO A 25 -0.16 -10.81 -23.93
N ASP A 26 -0.40 -11.77 -24.82
CA ASP A 26 0.56 -12.16 -25.86
C ASP A 26 1.93 -12.56 -25.26
N ALA A 27 1.92 -13.49 -24.30
CA ALA A 27 3.11 -13.96 -23.60
C ALA A 27 4.26 -14.32 -24.56
N ALA A 28 3.98 -15.08 -25.62
CA ALA A 28 4.98 -15.45 -26.62
C ALA A 28 5.54 -14.24 -27.40
N GLY A 29 4.69 -13.32 -27.84
CA GLY A 29 5.13 -12.12 -28.56
C GLY A 29 5.96 -11.18 -27.69
N VAL A 30 5.68 -11.11 -26.38
CA VAL A 30 6.42 -10.25 -25.44
C VAL A 30 7.91 -10.60 -25.34
N LEU A 31 8.30 -11.86 -25.56
CA LEU A 31 9.73 -12.24 -25.57
C LEU A 31 10.55 -11.49 -26.63
N ASN A 32 9.90 -11.06 -27.72
CA ASN A 32 10.54 -10.37 -28.84
C ASN A 32 10.37 -8.84 -28.77
N ARG A 33 9.76 -8.31 -27.70
CA ARG A 33 9.52 -6.87 -27.52
C ARG A 33 10.57 -6.25 -26.63
N TYR A 34 10.97 -5.03 -26.97
CA TYR A 34 11.81 -4.21 -26.11
C TYR A 34 11.01 -3.62 -24.93
N PRO A 35 11.67 -3.31 -23.79
CA PRO A 35 10.99 -2.72 -22.64
C PRO A 35 10.16 -1.46 -22.98
N HIS A 36 10.68 -0.59 -23.84
CA HIS A 36 9.97 0.65 -24.25
C HIS A 36 8.71 0.41 -25.10
N GLN A 37 8.45 -0.84 -25.53
CA GLN A 37 7.24 -1.25 -26.24
C GLN A 37 6.17 -1.83 -25.30
N LEU A 38 6.42 -1.86 -23.99
CA LEU A 38 5.54 -2.39 -22.97
C LEU A 38 5.00 -1.26 -22.08
N SER A 39 3.75 -1.36 -21.64
CA SER A 39 3.22 -0.48 -20.60
C SER A 39 3.93 -0.72 -19.26
N GLY A 40 3.86 0.24 -18.33
CA GLY A 40 4.46 0.06 -17.00
C GLY A 40 3.95 -1.20 -16.28
N GLY A 41 2.66 -1.50 -16.39
CA GLY A 41 2.07 -2.74 -15.85
C GLY A 41 2.59 -4.01 -16.52
N GLN A 42 2.83 -3.98 -17.84
CA GLN A 42 3.43 -5.09 -18.56
C GLN A 42 4.90 -5.27 -18.13
N GLN A 43 5.68 -4.20 -18.04
CA GLN A 43 7.06 -4.27 -17.54
C GLN A 43 7.11 -4.87 -16.13
N GLN A 44 6.20 -4.45 -15.23
CA GLN A 44 6.12 -5.00 -13.88
C GLN A 44 5.81 -6.50 -13.89
N ARG A 45 4.85 -6.94 -14.73
CA ARG A 45 4.54 -8.37 -14.90
C ARG A 45 5.73 -9.16 -15.44
N VAL A 46 6.49 -8.62 -16.40
CA VAL A 46 7.74 -9.25 -16.88
C VAL A 46 8.73 -9.43 -15.73
N VAL A 47 8.95 -8.39 -14.91
CA VAL A 47 9.87 -8.47 -13.76
C VAL A 47 9.42 -9.52 -12.73
N ILE A 48 8.12 -9.58 -12.43
CA ILE A 48 7.55 -10.60 -11.54
C ILE A 48 7.73 -12.00 -12.15
N ALA A 49 7.42 -12.19 -13.44
CA ALA A 49 7.62 -13.46 -14.13
C ALA A 49 9.08 -13.91 -14.07
N MET A 50 10.02 -12.99 -14.31
CA MET A 50 11.46 -13.25 -14.19
C MET A 50 11.86 -13.71 -12.79
N ALA A 51 11.30 -13.10 -11.74
CA ALA A 51 11.56 -13.50 -10.36
C ALA A 51 11.01 -14.90 -10.04
N LEU A 52 9.90 -15.29 -10.67
CA LEU A 52 9.25 -16.59 -10.47
C LEU A 52 9.87 -17.74 -11.27
N LEU A 53 10.71 -17.46 -12.28
CA LEU A 53 11.29 -18.49 -13.17
C LEU A 53 12.00 -19.63 -12.43
N ASN A 54 12.55 -19.32 -11.26
CA ASN A 54 13.33 -20.26 -10.45
C ASN A 54 12.55 -20.89 -9.28
N ASP A 55 11.23 -20.74 -9.23
CA ASP A 55 10.39 -21.27 -8.14
C ASP A 55 10.95 -20.88 -6.76
N PRO A 56 11.12 -19.57 -6.47
CA PRO A 56 11.83 -19.13 -5.27
C PRO A 56 11.05 -19.47 -3.99
N ALA A 57 11.76 -19.88 -2.95
CA ALA A 57 11.18 -20.01 -1.61
C ALA A 57 10.85 -18.65 -0.97
N LEU A 58 11.52 -17.57 -1.43
CA LEU A 58 11.31 -16.20 -0.96
C LEU A 58 11.30 -15.23 -2.15
N LEU A 59 10.22 -14.46 -2.26
CA LEU A 59 10.07 -13.36 -3.21
C LEU A 59 10.15 -12.02 -2.45
N ILE A 60 11.09 -11.16 -2.83
CA ILE A 60 11.22 -9.80 -2.28
C ILE A 60 10.68 -8.82 -3.30
N ILE A 61 9.72 -8.00 -2.89
CA ILE A 61 9.04 -7.02 -3.74
C ILE A 61 9.27 -5.65 -3.13
N ASP A 62 10.11 -4.84 -3.76
CA ASP A 62 10.50 -3.51 -3.28
C ASP A 62 9.80 -2.40 -4.09
N GLU A 63 8.84 -1.70 -3.46
CA GLU A 63 8.11 -0.55 -4.02
C GLU A 63 7.58 -0.79 -5.45
N ALA A 64 7.12 -2.01 -5.72
CA ALA A 64 6.76 -2.49 -7.04
C ALA A 64 5.54 -1.80 -7.69
N THR A 65 4.81 -0.96 -6.96
CA THR A 65 3.61 -0.28 -7.48
C THR A 65 3.77 1.23 -7.62
N THR A 66 4.91 1.79 -7.19
CA THR A 66 5.12 3.24 -7.01
C THR A 66 5.14 4.07 -8.31
N ALA A 67 5.10 3.42 -9.47
CA ALA A 67 5.03 4.07 -10.79
C ALA A 67 3.83 3.62 -11.65
N LEU A 68 2.86 2.91 -11.06
CA LEU A 68 1.71 2.36 -11.77
C LEU A 68 0.48 3.25 -11.54
N ASP A 69 -0.39 3.37 -12.55
CA ASP A 69 -1.71 3.96 -12.33
C ASP A 69 -2.54 3.04 -11.41
N VAL A 70 -3.55 3.63 -10.74
CA VAL A 70 -4.37 2.93 -9.73
C VAL A 70 -5.02 1.65 -10.26
N THR A 71 -5.38 1.60 -11.55
CA THR A 71 -6.02 0.41 -12.14
C THR A 71 -5.00 -0.71 -12.33
N VAL A 72 -3.82 -0.36 -12.84
CA VAL A 72 -2.72 -1.31 -13.04
C VAL A 72 -2.14 -1.78 -11.71
N GLU A 73 -1.98 -0.89 -10.72
CA GLU A 73 -1.58 -1.25 -9.36
C GLU A 73 -2.52 -2.32 -8.79
N ALA A 74 -3.84 -2.09 -8.86
CA ALA A 74 -4.82 -3.04 -8.34
C ALA A 74 -4.66 -4.43 -8.99
N ALA A 75 -4.44 -4.47 -10.31
CA ALA A 75 -4.24 -5.72 -11.04
C ALA A 75 -2.92 -6.43 -10.69
N VAL A 76 -1.87 -5.68 -10.36
CA VAL A 76 -0.60 -6.26 -9.88
C VAL A 76 -0.76 -6.80 -8.45
N LEU A 77 -1.49 -6.10 -7.59
CA LEU A 77 -1.78 -6.57 -6.23
C LEU A 77 -2.66 -7.82 -6.22
N ASP A 78 -3.65 -7.91 -7.10
CA ASP A 78 -4.46 -9.13 -7.28
C ASP A 78 -3.58 -10.31 -7.73
N LEU A 79 -2.67 -10.08 -8.67
CA LEU A 79 -1.70 -11.09 -9.09
C LEU A 79 -0.82 -11.54 -7.91
N ILE A 80 -0.28 -10.62 -7.11
CA ILE A 80 0.54 -10.98 -5.93
C ILE A 80 -0.28 -11.79 -4.93
N ALA A 81 -1.54 -11.42 -4.69
CA ALA A 81 -2.43 -12.15 -3.80
C ALA A 81 -2.74 -13.58 -4.31
N GLU A 82 -2.93 -13.75 -5.62
CA GLU A 82 -3.10 -15.06 -6.26
C GLU A 82 -1.82 -15.91 -6.16
N LEU A 83 -0.65 -15.31 -6.46
CA LEU A 83 0.65 -15.99 -6.36
C LEU A 83 0.92 -16.46 -4.93
N ARG A 84 0.57 -15.65 -3.93
CA ARG A 84 0.67 -16.03 -2.52
C ARG A 84 -0.16 -17.28 -2.16
N GLN A 85 -1.33 -17.46 -2.79
CA GLN A 85 -2.21 -18.60 -2.52
C GLN A 85 -1.80 -19.86 -3.27
N THR A 86 -1.20 -19.69 -4.44
CA THR A 86 -0.91 -20.78 -5.38
C THR A 86 0.52 -21.30 -5.27
N LEU A 87 1.44 -20.50 -4.74
CA LEU A 87 2.85 -20.84 -4.58
C LEU A 87 3.21 -21.04 -3.11
N ASP A 88 4.04 -22.05 -2.84
CA ASP A 88 4.69 -22.23 -1.53
C ASP A 88 5.89 -21.28 -1.38
N THR A 89 5.63 -19.99 -1.55
CA THR A 89 6.64 -18.91 -1.59
C THR A 89 6.32 -17.88 -0.51
N ALA A 90 7.30 -17.60 0.36
CA ALA A 90 7.20 -16.47 1.27
C ALA A 90 7.35 -15.16 0.49
N ILE A 91 6.55 -14.14 0.82
CA ILE A 91 6.61 -12.82 0.18
C ILE A 91 7.01 -11.77 1.21
N LEU A 92 8.15 -11.12 0.98
CA LEU A 92 8.55 -9.90 1.68
C LEU A 92 8.19 -8.70 0.81
N PHE A 93 7.14 -7.99 1.19
CA PHE A 93 6.67 -6.82 0.45
C PHE A 93 7.06 -5.53 1.18
N ILE A 94 7.72 -4.62 0.47
CA ILE A 94 8.20 -3.33 0.98
C ILE A 94 7.40 -2.23 0.29
N SER A 95 6.70 -1.42 1.09
CA SER A 95 5.98 -0.27 0.58
C SER A 95 5.78 0.80 1.64
N HIS A 96 5.75 2.05 1.19
CA HIS A 96 5.33 3.22 1.96
C HIS A 96 3.81 3.38 2.05
N ASN A 97 3.02 2.61 1.27
CA ASN A 97 1.56 2.72 1.25
C ASN A 97 0.90 1.71 2.19
N LEU A 98 0.48 2.18 3.37
CA LEU A 98 -0.22 1.36 4.37
C LEU A 98 -1.52 0.73 3.82
N GLY A 99 -2.23 1.39 2.91
CA GLY A 99 -3.44 0.83 2.31
C GLY A 99 -3.17 -0.43 1.48
N VAL A 100 -2.05 -0.44 0.75
CA VAL A 100 -1.59 -1.63 0.02
C VAL A 100 -1.19 -2.72 1.01
N ILE A 101 -0.36 -2.40 2.01
CA ILE A 101 0.07 -3.35 3.05
C ILE A 101 -1.13 -4.04 3.73
N ALA A 102 -2.19 -3.29 4.04
CA ALA A 102 -3.39 -3.82 4.67
C ALA A 102 -4.12 -4.88 3.84
N ARG A 103 -3.96 -4.87 2.51
CA ARG A 103 -4.64 -5.79 1.58
C ARG A 103 -3.88 -7.10 1.38
N ILE A 104 -2.54 -7.06 1.38
CA ILE A 104 -1.72 -8.21 0.92
C ILE A 104 -0.93 -8.90 2.03
N CYS A 105 -0.57 -8.19 3.10
CA CYS A 105 0.33 -8.71 4.13
C CYS A 105 -0.45 -9.39 5.28
N ASP A 106 0.19 -10.35 5.95
CA ASP A 106 -0.32 -10.93 7.21
C ASP A 106 0.28 -10.24 8.44
N ARG A 107 1.56 -9.87 8.32
CA ARG A 107 2.37 -9.22 9.35
C ARG A 107 3.07 -8.01 8.75
N VAL A 108 3.30 -7.00 9.58
CA VAL A 108 3.93 -5.74 9.18
C VAL A 108 5.09 -5.46 10.10
N LEU A 109 6.19 -4.97 9.52
CA LEU A 109 7.28 -4.35 10.24
C LEU A 109 7.30 -2.88 9.84
N VAL A 110 7.13 -2.00 10.82
CA VAL A 110 7.25 -0.56 10.63
C VAL A 110 8.67 -0.16 10.98
N MET A 111 9.33 0.53 10.06
CA MET A 111 10.69 1.02 10.23
C MET A 111 10.74 2.54 10.34
N TYR A 112 11.65 3.04 11.18
CA TYR A 112 11.97 4.46 11.27
C TYR A 112 13.48 4.63 11.39
N ALA A 113 14.05 5.48 10.53
CA ALA A 113 15.49 5.79 10.53
C ALA A 113 16.43 4.56 10.53
N GLY A 114 16.00 3.48 9.87
CA GLY A 114 16.77 2.22 9.75
C GLY A 114 16.48 1.18 10.83
N GLU A 115 15.65 1.49 11.83
CA GLU A 115 15.29 0.58 12.92
C GLU A 115 13.86 0.09 12.78
N VAL A 116 13.61 -1.19 13.09
CA VAL A 116 12.25 -1.69 13.30
C VAL A 116 11.72 -1.08 14.60
N VAL A 117 10.63 -0.33 14.51
CA VAL A 117 9.99 0.32 15.65
C VAL A 117 8.74 -0.39 16.12
N GLU A 118 8.08 -1.13 15.24
CA GLU A 118 6.93 -1.95 15.58
C GLU A 118 6.79 -3.14 14.64
N GLN A 119 6.42 -4.29 15.17
CA GLN A 119 6.08 -5.48 14.42
C GLN A 119 4.82 -6.12 14.99
N ALA A 120 3.81 -6.31 14.15
CA ALA A 120 2.53 -6.88 14.56
C ALA A 120 1.86 -7.60 13.37
N THR A 121 0.74 -8.29 13.64
CA THR A 121 -0.16 -8.68 12.56
C THR A 121 -0.75 -7.41 11.92
N VAL A 122 -1.16 -7.46 10.64
CA VAL A 122 -1.84 -6.32 10.00
C VAL A 122 -3.03 -5.87 10.85
N ARG A 123 -3.86 -6.80 11.32
CA ARG A 123 -5.02 -6.48 12.15
C ARG A 123 -4.61 -5.70 13.41
N GLU A 124 -3.64 -6.20 14.18
CA GLU A 124 -3.25 -5.55 15.43
C GLU A 124 -2.58 -4.19 15.18
N LEU A 125 -1.76 -4.06 14.13
CA LEU A 125 -1.11 -2.80 13.78
C LEU A 125 -2.14 -1.70 13.48
N PHE A 126 -3.16 -2.00 12.68
CA PHE A 126 -4.16 -1.01 12.25
C PHE A 126 -5.18 -0.68 13.34
N HIS A 127 -5.51 -1.64 14.22
CA HIS A 127 -6.49 -1.41 15.29
C HIS A 127 -5.86 -0.88 16.58
N ASN A 128 -4.68 -1.37 16.96
CA ASN A 128 -4.03 -1.07 18.24
C ASN A 128 -2.53 -0.74 18.05
N PRO A 129 -2.18 0.27 17.24
CA PRO A 129 -0.78 0.66 17.03
C PRO A 129 -0.12 1.09 18.33
N ARG A 130 1.05 0.53 18.63
CA ARG A 130 1.74 0.70 19.91
C ARG A 130 2.79 1.80 19.88
N HIS A 131 3.59 1.87 18.82
CA HIS A 131 4.63 2.87 18.72
C HIS A 131 4.04 4.24 18.31
N PRO A 132 4.43 5.36 18.96
CA PRO A 132 3.96 6.70 18.61
C PRO A 132 4.08 7.06 17.11
N TYR A 133 5.16 6.61 16.46
CA TYR A 133 5.35 6.78 15.02
C TYR A 133 4.26 6.05 14.21
N THR A 134 4.00 4.76 14.50
CA THR A 134 2.96 3.97 13.83
C THR A 134 1.57 4.57 14.06
N GLN A 135 1.28 5.02 15.28
CA GLN A 135 0.05 5.75 15.57
C GLN A 135 -0.08 7.00 14.69
N GLY A 136 1.00 7.76 14.54
CA GLY A 136 1.07 8.91 13.64
C GLY A 136 0.83 8.54 12.18
N LEU A 137 1.44 7.46 11.68
CA LEU A 137 1.24 6.99 10.32
C LEU A 137 -0.23 6.65 10.06
N ILE A 138 -0.89 5.93 10.97
CA ILE A 138 -2.31 5.57 10.83
C ILE A 138 -3.21 6.82 10.87
N ARG A 139 -2.86 7.86 11.64
CA ARG A 139 -3.57 9.16 11.64
C ARG A 139 -3.42 9.93 10.32
N CYS A 140 -2.38 9.64 9.53
CA CYS A 140 -2.16 10.24 8.21
C CYS A 140 -2.93 9.52 7.09
N VAL A 141 -3.47 8.33 7.34
CA VAL A 141 -4.14 7.52 6.32
C VAL A 141 -5.66 7.76 6.34
N PRO A 142 -6.30 8.00 5.18
CA PRO A 142 -7.75 8.11 5.10
C PRO A 142 -8.45 6.84 5.59
N ARG A 143 -9.49 6.99 6.42
CA ARG A 143 -10.33 5.87 6.85
C ARG A 143 -11.45 5.65 5.83
N LEU A 144 -11.57 4.43 5.32
CA LEU A 144 -12.67 4.04 4.43
C LEU A 144 -14.00 4.13 5.18
N GLY A 145 -15.01 4.75 4.57
CA GLY A 145 -16.35 4.91 5.14
C GLY A 145 -16.56 6.15 6.01
N ILE A 146 -15.53 6.97 6.23
CA ILE A 146 -15.67 8.28 6.87
C ILE A 146 -15.71 9.35 5.78
N ASP A 147 -16.68 10.27 5.86
CA ASP A 147 -16.78 11.39 4.92
C ASP A 147 -15.51 12.25 5.00
N LYS A 148 -14.97 12.66 3.84
CA LYS A 148 -13.79 13.55 3.76
C LYS A 148 -14.03 14.87 4.49
N LYS A 149 -15.29 15.27 4.68
CA LYS A 149 -15.69 16.45 5.44
C LYS A 149 -15.56 16.28 6.96
N SER A 150 -15.50 15.05 7.46
CA SER A 150 -15.42 14.75 8.90
C SER A 150 -14.11 14.10 9.32
N SER A 151 -13.25 13.65 8.38
CA SER A 151 -11.92 13.13 8.70
C SER A 151 -10.81 14.15 8.43
N VAL A 152 -10.25 14.70 9.49
CA VAL A 152 -9.02 15.48 9.43
C VAL A 152 -7.82 14.53 9.47
N LEU A 153 -6.88 14.70 8.55
CA LEU A 153 -5.61 13.98 8.54
C LEU A 153 -4.56 14.80 9.30
N TYR A 154 -3.90 14.18 10.26
CA TYR A 154 -2.89 14.86 11.08
C TYR A 154 -1.49 14.37 10.69
N PRO A 155 -0.64 15.23 10.07
CA PRO A 155 0.72 14.85 9.72
C PRO A 155 1.59 14.69 10.97
N ILE A 156 2.63 13.86 10.87
CA ILE A 156 3.65 13.75 11.91
C ILE A 156 4.59 14.97 11.79
N PRO A 157 4.65 15.87 12.80
CA PRO A 157 5.42 17.10 12.71
C PRO A 157 6.93 16.84 12.61
N GLY A 158 7.66 17.85 12.16
CA GLY A 158 9.12 17.81 12.02
C GLY A 158 9.61 16.99 10.81
N ARG A 159 10.94 16.86 10.70
CA ARG A 159 11.63 16.11 9.64
C ARG A 159 12.37 14.93 10.23
N VAL A 160 12.57 13.88 9.44
CA VAL A 160 13.43 12.76 9.84
C VAL A 160 14.86 13.28 10.05
N PRO A 161 15.49 13.03 11.21
CA PRO A 161 16.87 13.46 11.47
C PRO A 161 17.83 12.88 10.45
N ARG A 162 18.86 13.65 10.08
CA ARG A 162 19.95 13.14 9.24
C ARG A 162 20.75 12.09 10.02
N PRO A 163 21.43 11.14 9.35
CA PRO A 163 22.20 10.11 10.04
C PRO A 163 23.21 10.62 11.08
N ASP A 164 23.81 11.79 10.84
CA ASP A 164 24.75 12.51 11.69
C ASP A 164 24.09 13.32 12.82
N GLU A 165 22.79 13.59 12.71
CA GLU A 165 21.98 14.35 13.67
C GLU A 165 21.04 13.44 14.49
N ARG A 166 21.27 12.12 14.48
CA ARG A 166 20.42 11.16 15.20
C ARG A 166 20.54 11.37 16.72
N PRO A 167 19.42 11.35 17.46
CA PRO A 167 19.47 11.45 18.91
C PRO A 167 20.14 10.21 19.52
N GLU A 168 20.75 10.36 20.69
CA GLU A 168 21.44 9.28 21.41
C GLU A 168 20.46 8.21 21.91
N GLY A 169 19.29 8.63 22.40
CA GLY A 169 18.22 7.73 22.85
C GLY A 169 17.31 7.21 21.73
N CYS A 170 16.01 7.32 21.92
CA CYS A 170 15.02 6.93 20.92
C CYS A 170 15.14 7.78 19.65
N LEU A 171 15.30 7.13 18.48
CA LEU A 171 15.42 7.78 17.18
C LEU A 171 14.21 8.67 16.83
N PHE A 172 13.02 8.36 17.38
CA PHE A 172 11.80 9.13 17.15
C PHE A 172 11.56 10.24 18.20
N SER A 173 12.43 10.38 19.21
CA SER A 173 12.23 11.31 20.35
C SER A 173 12.01 12.77 19.93
N THR A 174 12.65 13.23 18.85
CA THR A 174 12.54 14.62 18.35
C THR A 174 11.19 14.95 17.71
N ARG A 175 10.39 13.93 17.39
CA ARG A 175 9.06 14.06 16.74
C ARG A 175 7.94 13.39 17.54
N CYS A 176 8.29 12.72 18.62
CA CYS A 176 7.36 12.03 19.49
C CYS A 176 6.67 13.03 20.42
N GLN A 177 5.34 13.01 20.43
CA GLN A 177 4.54 13.87 21.33
C GLN A 177 4.44 13.32 22.76
N TYR A 178 4.92 12.09 22.98
CA TYR A 178 4.99 11.42 24.28
C TYR A 178 6.46 11.27 24.74
N VAL A 179 7.34 12.18 24.30
CA VAL A 179 8.76 12.11 24.65
C VAL A 179 8.94 12.42 26.15
N GLU A 180 9.66 11.54 26.84
CA GLU A 180 10.13 11.75 28.21
C GLU A 180 11.67 11.80 28.26
N GLU A 181 12.24 12.14 29.41
CA GLU A 181 13.69 12.26 29.57
C GLU A 181 14.43 10.97 29.23
N ARG A 182 13.89 9.82 29.65
CA ARG A 182 14.46 8.51 29.31
C ARG A 182 14.54 8.28 27.79
N CYS A 183 13.58 8.79 27.01
CA CYS A 183 13.63 8.67 25.55
C CYS A 183 14.78 9.46 24.92
N ARG A 184 15.37 10.44 25.60
CA ARG A 184 16.45 11.28 25.04
C ARG A 184 17.83 10.65 25.25
N THR A 185 17.99 9.88 26.32
CA THR A 185 19.28 9.38 26.81
C THR A 185 19.43 7.86 26.70
N ASP A 186 18.34 7.10 26.73
CA ASP A 186 18.36 5.64 26.71
C ASP A 186 17.66 5.11 25.43
N PRO A 187 18.37 4.45 24.50
CA PRO A 187 17.75 3.89 23.30
C PRO A 187 16.88 2.67 23.66
N PRO A 188 15.57 2.69 23.34
CA PRO A 188 14.69 1.55 23.63
C PRO A 188 15.07 0.31 22.82
N ALA A 189 15.05 -0.85 23.47
CA ALA A 189 15.16 -2.15 22.81
C ALA A 189 13.83 -2.52 22.11
N LEU A 190 13.91 -3.32 21.04
CA LEU A 190 12.74 -3.97 20.47
C LEU A 190 12.30 -5.10 21.40
N ARG A 191 11.13 -4.96 22.03
CA ARG A 191 10.63 -5.91 23.05
C ARG A 191 9.24 -6.42 22.72
N ALA A 192 8.96 -7.66 23.12
CA ALA A 192 7.64 -8.25 23.00
C ALA A 192 6.67 -7.65 24.02
N LEU A 193 5.42 -7.45 23.59
CA LEU A 193 4.28 -7.08 24.42
C LEU A 193 3.40 -8.29 24.70
N SER A 194 2.49 -8.17 25.67
CA SER A 194 1.57 -9.24 26.06
C SER A 194 0.62 -9.71 24.94
N ASN A 195 0.35 -8.86 23.95
CA ASN A 195 -0.46 -9.17 22.77
C ASN A 195 0.35 -9.84 21.63
N GLY A 196 1.64 -10.14 21.84
CA GLY A 196 2.53 -10.75 20.85
C GLY A 196 3.12 -9.78 19.81
N ALA A 197 2.79 -8.49 19.88
CA ALA A 197 3.46 -7.46 19.08
C ALA A 197 4.87 -7.18 19.65
N PHE A 198 5.79 -6.72 18.80
CA PHE A 198 7.09 -6.20 19.23
C PHE A 198 7.11 -4.70 19.02
N VAL A 199 7.67 -3.96 19.97
CA VAL A 199 7.73 -2.49 19.92
C VAL A 199 9.07 -1.99 20.45
N ARG A 200 9.59 -0.95 19.82
CA ARG A 200 10.82 -0.27 20.24
C ARG A 200 10.48 1.04 20.96
N CYS A 201 9.83 0.95 22.11
CA CYS A 201 9.41 2.11 22.90
C CYS A 201 9.41 1.79 24.40
N HIS A 202 9.91 2.72 25.22
CA HIS A 202 9.89 2.60 26.68
C HIS A 202 8.47 2.59 27.24
N PHE A 203 7.57 3.38 26.64
CA PHE A 203 6.26 3.71 27.22
C PHE A 203 5.05 3.15 26.45
N ALA A 204 5.26 2.11 25.62
CA ALA A 204 4.23 1.59 24.71
C ALA A 204 2.92 1.15 25.39
N GLU A 205 2.98 0.58 26.60
CA GLU A 205 1.80 0.17 27.37
C GLU A 205 1.12 1.30 28.13
N GLN A 206 1.81 2.42 28.37
CA GLN A 206 1.25 3.58 29.09
C GLN A 206 0.60 4.59 28.15
N ILE A 207 1.02 4.62 26.88
CA ILE A 207 0.45 5.52 25.88
C ILE A 207 -0.93 5.02 25.48
N ASP A 208 -1.96 5.80 25.77
CA ASP A 208 -3.32 5.59 25.25
C ASP A 208 -3.49 6.34 23.91
N PRO A 209 -3.59 5.64 22.76
CA PRO A 209 -3.79 6.28 21.47
C PRO A 209 -5.11 7.05 21.35
N ALA A 210 -6.13 6.69 22.15
CA ALA A 210 -7.45 7.32 22.14
C ALA A 210 -7.49 8.65 22.90
N ALA A 211 -6.59 8.83 23.88
CA ALA A 211 -6.43 10.08 24.61
C ALA A 211 -5.64 11.14 23.82
N TRP A 212 -5.14 10.81 22.63
CA TRP A 212 -4.36 11.70 21.79
C TRP A 212 -5.15 12.94 21.37
N LYS A 213 -4.51 14.11 21.45
CA LYS A 213 -5.06 15.38 20.99
C LYS A 213 -4.15 16.01 19.94
N PRO A 214 -4.71 16.67 18.91
CA PRO A 214 -3.90 17.36 17.93
C PRO A 214 -3.11 18.51 18.58
N PRO A 215 -1.86 18.76 18.12
CA PRO A 215 -1.10 19.92 18.52
C PRO A 215 -1.86 21.23 18.26
N ALA A 216 -1.75 22.19 19.18
CA ALA A 216 -2.49 23.45 19.13
C ALA A 216 -2.06 24.39 17.97
N ASP A 217 -0.86 24.16 17.41
CA ASP A 217 -0.28 24.89 16.29
C ASP A 217 -0.79 24.42 14.92
N ILE A 218 -1.51 23.29 14.86
CA ILE A 218 -2.19 22.85 13.65
C ILE A 218 -3.57 23.53 13.61
N GLU A 219 -3.61 24.75 13.09
CA GLU A 219 -4.86 25.39 12.69
C GLU A 219 -5.46 24.60 11.53
N LEU A 220 -6.54 23.87 11.82
CA LEU A 220 -7.36 23.29 10.78
C LEU A 220 -8.09 24.44 10.10
N THR A 221 -7.66 24.81 8.90
CA THR A 221 -8.52 25.60 8.02
C THR A 221 -9.78 24.76 7.81
N PRO A 222 -10.95 25.19 8.33
CA PRO A 222 -12.19 24.49 8.00
C PRO A 222 -12.26 24.47 6.48
N ALA A 223 -12.63 23.33 5.88
CA ALA A 223 -12.94 23.32 4.45
C ALA A 223 -13.90 24.48 4.20
N ASP A 224 -13.46 25.46 3.39
CA ASP A 224 -14.21 26.70 3.20
C ASP A 224 -15.68 26.35 2.99
N LYS A 225 -16.56 26.94 3.82
CA LYS A 225 -17.97 26.94 3.46
C LYS A 225 -18.00 27.53 2.06
N PRO A 226 -18.54 26.84 1.04
CA PRO A 226 -18.53 27.36 -0.32
C PRO A 226 -19.11 28.76 -0.27
N ALA A 227 -18.31 29.75 -0.71
CA ALA A 227 -18.64 31.16 -0.62
C ALA A 227 -20.11 31.36 -1.02
N THR A 228 -20.92 31.88 -0.11
CA THR A 228 -22.30 32.24 -0.38
C THR A 228 -22.28 33.33 -1.45
N GLY A 229 -22.64 32.96 -2.68
CA GLY A 229 -22.62 33.84 -3.85
C GLY A 229 -21.58 33.48 -4.92
N ALA A 230 -20.75 32.44 -4.73
CA ALA A 230 -19.85 31.97 -5.78
C ALA A 230 -20.64 31.33 -6.94
N GLU A 231 -20.40 31.84 -8.15
CA GLU A 231 -20.93 31.30 -9.39
C GLU A 231 -20.58 29.81 -9.52
N THR A 232 -21.57 28.97 -9.86
CA THR A 232 -21.32 27.54 -10.06
C THR A 232 -20.62 27.36 -11.40
N LEU A 233 -19.35 26.93 -11.36
CA LEU A 233 -18.55 26.64 -12.56
C LEU A 233 -18.96 25.30 -13.19
N LEU A 234 -19.29 24.31 -12.37
CA LEU A 234 -19.68 22.98 -12.82
C LEU A 234 -20.66 22.36 -11.82
N SER A 235 -21.75 21.78 -12.28
CA SER A 235 -22.57 20.89 -11.47
C SER A 235 -22.77 19.56 -12.18
N ALA A 236 -22.73 18.48 -11.40
CA ALA A 236 -23.06 17.14 -11.84
C ALA A 236 -24.06 16.56 -10.84
N HIS A 237 -25.15 16.00 -11.35
CA HIS A 237 -26.20 15.37 -10.55
C HIS A 237 -26.34 13.91 -11.00
N HIS A 238 -26.38 12.99 -10.04
CA HIS A 238 -26.55 11.56 -10.27
C HIS A 238 -25.60 10.99 -11.33
N LEU A 239 -24.34 11.46 -11.33
CA LEU A 239 -23.35 11.06 -12.32
C LEU A 239 -23.10 9.56 -12.18
N LYS A 240 -23.39 8.83 -13.25
CA LYS A 240 -23.18 7.38 -13.36
C LYS A 240 -22.30 7.11 -14.56
N LYS A 241 -21.18 6.42 -14.34
CA LYS A 241 -20.30 5.95 -15.40
C LYS A 241 -19.98 4.48 -15.19
N TYR A 242 -20.56 3.66 -16.05
CA TYR A 242 -20.38 2.21 -16.04
C TYR A 242 -19.64 1.76 -17.30
N TYR A 243 -18.67 0.87 -17.13
CA TYR A 243 -17.95 0.23 -18.23
C TYR A 243 -18.40 -1.22 -18.33
N ARG A 244 -18.72 -1.66 -19.55
CA ARG A 244 -19.10 -3.05 -19.80
C ARG A 244 -17.85 -3.92 -19.75
N VAL A 245 -17.87 -4.97 -18.96
CA VAL A 245 -16.80 -5.98 -18.95
C VAL A 245 -17.25 -7.11 -19.88
N PRO A 246 -16.46 -7.48 -20.91
CA PRO A 246 -16.72 -8.70 -21.67
C PRO A 246 -16.74 -9.90 -20.71
N GLY A 247 -17.81 -10.69 -20.74
CA GLY A 247 -17.86 -11.90 -19.95
C GLY A 247 -16.92 -12.97 -20.50
N THR A 248 -16.31 -13.75 -19.62
CA THR A 248 -15.39 -14.86 -19.97
C THR A 248 -16.11 -16.20 -20.14
N SER A 249 -17.44 -16.26 -20.00
CA SER A 249 -18.22 -17.49 -20.13
C SER A 249 -18.85 -17.64 -21.51
N LEU A 250 -18.94 -18.88 -22.01
CA LEU A 250 -19.63 -19.21 -23.26
C LEU A 250 -21.06 -18.65 -23.29
N ALA A 251 -21.79 -18.71 -22.17
CA ALA A 251 -23.14 -18.15 -22.03
C ALA A 251 -23.19 -16.61 -22.22
N SER A 252 -22.13 -15.89 -21.86
CA SER A 252 -22.05 -14.43 -22.04
C SER A 252 -21.73 -14.00 -23.47
N MET A 253 -21.13 -14.88 -24.29
CA MET A 253 -20.88 -14.63 -25.72
C MET A 253 -22.14 -14.81 -26.58
N ILE A 254 -23.06 -15.68 -26.17
CA ILE A 254 -24.37 -15.91 -26.81
C ILE A 254 -25.48 -14.99 -26.26
N GLY A 255 -25.14 -14.00 -25.43
CA GLY A 255 -26.07 -12.99 -24.94
C GLY A 255 -27.00 -13.44 -23.80
N LEU A 256 -26.77 -14.63 -23.23
CA LEU A 256 -27.57 -15.24 -22.16
C LEU A 256 -26.99 -15.02 -20.75
N GLY A 257 -25.86 -14.31 -20.62
CA GLY A 257 -25.25 -13.98 -19.34
C GLY A 257 -25.61 -12.58 -18.82
N GLU A 258 -25.69 -12.42 -17.49
CA GLU A 258 -25.86 -11.10 -16.87
C GLU A 258 -24.73 -10.15 -17.30
N LYS A 259 -25.11 -8.98 -17.82
CA LYS A 259 -24.16 -7.95 -18.23
C LYS A 259 -23.44 -7.42 -16.99
N ARG A 260 -22.20 -7.86 -16.78
CA ARG A 260 -21.33 -7.33 -15.72
C ARG A 260 -20.82 -5.95 -16.13
N HIS A 261 -20.98 -5.00 -15.21
CA HIS A 261 -20.52 -3.62 -15.36
C HIS A 261 -19.51 -3.31 -14.26
N VAL A 262 -18.41 -2.65 -14.60
CA VAL A 262 -17.58 -1.95 -13.61
C VAL A 262 -18.21 -0.58 -13.42
N LYS A 263 -18.59 -0.27 -12.18
CA LYS A 263 -19.14 1.04 -11.82
C LYS A 263 -18.00 1.99 -11.45
N ALA A 264 -17.51 2.76 -12.42
CA ALA A 264 -16.44 3.74 -12.17
C ALA A 264 -16.94 4.96 -11.39
N VAL A 265 -18.18 5.37 -11.64
CA VAL A 265 -18.91 6.37 -10.85
C VAL A 265 -20.34 5.86 -10.67
N ASP A 266 -20.82 5.76 -9.44
CA ASP A 266 -22.20 5.35 -9.14
C ASP A 266 -22.89 6.43 -8.30
N ASP A 267 -23.81 7.13 -8.94
CA ASP A 267 -24.74 8.09 -8.34
C ASP A 267 -24.09 9.26 -7.57
N VAL A 268 -23.04 9.84 -8.15
CA VAL A 268 -22.32 10.96 -7.51
C VAL A 268 -22.93 12.29 -7.94
N SER A 269 -23.30 13.12 -6.96
CA SER A 269 -23.71 14.51 -7.20
C SER A 269 -22.71 15.48 -6.57
N PHE A 270 -22.22 16.45 -7.34
CA PHE A 270 -21.32 17.48 -6.84
C PHE A 270 -21.50 18.80 -7.59
N SER A 271 -21.06 19.89 -6.97
CA SER A 271 -20.95 21.19 -7.64
C SER A 271 -19.60 21.81 -7.30
N VAL A 272 -18.96 22.37 -8.31
CA VAL A 272 -17.75 23.19 -8.21
C VAL A 272 -18.18 24.63 -8.40
N ARG A 273 -17.88 25.46 -7.41
CA ARG A 273 -18.15 26.89 -7.44
C ARG A 273 -16.82 27.63 -7.56
N LYS A 274 -16.87 28.84 -8.13
CA LYS A 274 -15.71 29.71 -8.35
C LYS A 274 -15.07 30.15 -7.05
#